data_AF-A0A672N9R6-F1
#
_entry.id   AF-A0A672N9R6-F1
#
_cell.length_a   1.000
_cell.length_b   1.000
_cell.length_c   1.000
_cell.angle_alpha   90.00
_cell.angle_beta   90.00
_cell.angle_gamma   90.00
#
_symmetry.space_group_name_H-M   'P 1'
#
loop_
_entity.id
_entity.type
_entity.pdbx_description
1 polymer ?
#
loop_
_entity_poly.entity_id
_entity_poly.type
_entity_poly.pdbx_seq_one_letter_code
_entity_poly.pdbx_strand_id
1 'polypeptide(L)'
;CDDDCAGLLIRDMDRLLRLIGSVNLTLPLPLPYKVLYRYENMTEELKHMLSPQRAPERLLQLADSNLGSLVTEMDELLSRATKVSADGQQTAADAERSRKGAEDLELYVRNTLLAAEVQINHETSL
;
A
#
# COMPACT_ATOMS: atom_id res chain seq x y z
N CYS A 1 -11.56 59.45 -60.42
CA CYS A 1 -10.97 58.10 -60.45
C CYS A 1 -10.34 57.93 -61.82
N ASP A 2 -9.06 58.25 -61.91
CA ASP A 2 -8.25 58.00 -63.10
C ASP A 2 -7.77 56.54 -63.13
N ASP A 3 -7.20 56.17 -64.27
CA ASP A 3 -6.68 54.85 -64.66
C ASP A 3 -5.73 54.20 -63.63
N ASP A 4 -5.19 54.98 -62.68
CA ASP A 4 -4.37 54.51 -61.57
C ASP A 4 -5.12 53.54 -60.62
N CYS A 5 -6.44 53.73 -60.43
CA CYS A 5 -7.24 52.83 -59.59
C CYS A 5 -7.52 51.49 -60.28
N ALA A 6 -7.68 51.49 -61.61
CA ALA A 6 -7.89 50.28 -62.39
C ALA A 6 -6.59 49.45 -62.49
N GLY A 7 -5.44 50.11 -62.64
CA GLY A 7 -4.14 49.45 -62.71
C GLY A 7 -3.75 48.68 -61.44
N LEU A 8 -4.05 49.22 -60.26
CA LEU A 8 -3.82 48.53 -58.99
C LEU A 8 -4.68 47.28 -58.83
N LEU A 9 -5.99 47.40 -59.11
CA LEU A 9 -6.91 46.27 -59.05
C LEU A 9 -6.51 45.16 -60.03
N ILE A 10 -6.14 45.51 -61.26
CA ILE A 10 -5.69 44.56 -62.27
C ILE A 10 -4.41 43.85 -61.79
N ARG A 11 -3.44 44.57 -61.24
CA ARG A 11 -2.20 43.98 -60.72
C ARG A 11 -2.45 43.02 -59.55
N ASP A 12 -3.38 43.36 -58.67
CA ASP A 12 -3.74 42.52 -57.53
C ASP A 12 -4.49 41.26 -57.97
N MET A 13 -5.36 41.36 -58.98
CA MET A 13 -6.03 40.22 -59.59
C MET A 13 -5.05 39.30 -60.33
N ASP A 14 -4.07 39.87 -61.03
CA ASP A 14 -3.03 39.11 -61.72
C ASP A 14 -2.11 38.36 -60.75
N ARG A 15 -1.82 38.98 -59.60
CA ARG A 15 -1.08 38.35 -58.50
C ARG A 15 -1.89 37.23 -57.85
N LEU A 16 -3.18 37.43 -57.64
CA LEU A 16 -4.08 36.42 -57.11
C LEU A 16 -4.23 35.23 -58.06
N LEU A 17 -4.34 35.47 -59.37
CA LEU A 17 -4.42 34.42 -60.38
C LEU A 17 -3.14 33.57 -60.41
N ARG A 18 -1.96 34.19 -60.29
CA ARG A 18 -0.68 33.47 -60.16
C ARG A 18 -0.61 32.62 -58.90
N LEU A 19 -1.09 33.16 -57.77
CA LEU A 19 -1.14 32.41 -56.51
C LEU A 19 -2.09 31.20 -56.64
N ILE A 20 -3.31 31.41 -57.14
CA ILE A 20 -4.31 30.35 -57.35
C ILE A 20 -3.81 29.29 -58.34
N GLY A 21 -3.16 29.69 -59.43
CA GLY A 21 -2.60 28.76 -60.42
C GLY A 21 -1.35 28.02 -59.94
N SER A 22 -0.64 28.53 -58.93
CA SER A 22 0.54 27.89 -58.35
C SER A 22 0.22 26.78 -57.34
N VAL A 23 -1.03 26.71 -56.86
CA VAL A 23 -1.52 25.65 -55.98
C VAL A 23 -2.50 24.77 -56.76
N ASN A 24 -2.29 23.45 -56.67
CA ASN A 24 -3.22 22.49 -57.24
C ASN A 24 -4.45 22.35 -56.33
N LEU A 25 -5.43 23.27 -56.48
CA LEU A 25 -6.67 23.31 -55.70
C LEU A 25 -7.60 22.10 -55.93
N THR A 26 -7.28 21.28 -56.93
CA THR A 26 -7.99 20.03 -57.26
C THR A 26 -7.44 18.81 -56.52
N LEU A 27 -6.28 18.90 -55.86
CA LEU A 27 -5.80 17.81 -55.02
C LEU A 27 -6.54 17.82 -53.67
N PRO A 28 -6.93 16.65 -53.13
CA PRO A 28 -7.41 16.56 -51.76
C PRO A 28 -6.36 17.19 -50.83
N LEU A 29 -6.81 18.11 -49.98
CA LEU A 29 -5.97 18.62 -48.89
C LEU A 29 -5.38 17.42 -48.14
N PRO A 30 -4.05 17.40 -47.87
CA PRO A 30 -3.45 16.31 -47.14
C PRO A 30 -4.15 16.17 -45.79
N LEU A 31 -4.69 14.99 -45.53
CA LEU A 31 -5.40 14.69 -44.28
C LEU A 31 -4.44 14.95 -43.11
N PRO A 32 -4.88 15.67 -42.06
CA PRO A 32 -4.01 16.12 -40.97
C PRO A 32 -3.73 14.99 -39.96
N TYR A 33 -3.33 13.81 -40.45
CA TYR A 33 -3.14 12.59 -39.65
C TYR A 33 -2.22 12.79 -38.44
N LYS A 34 -1.18 13.61 -38.56
CA LYS A 34 -0.28 13.94 -37.44
C LYS A 34 -1.00 14.62 -36.28
N VAL A 35 -1.93 15.52 -36.60
CA VAL A 35 -2.73 16.23 -35.59
C VAL A 35 -3.77 15.29 -34.99
N LEU A 36 -4.45 14.49 -35.83
CA LEU A 36 -5.44 13.52 -35.37
C LEU A 36 -4.83 12.45 -34.45
N TYR A 37 -3.67 11.91 -34.80
CA TYR A 37 -2.96 10.93 -33.98
C TYR A 37 -2.54 11.50 -32.62
N ARG A 38 -2.15 12.78 -32.57
CA ARG A 38 -1.86 13.46 -31.30
C ARG A 38 -3.10 13.53 -30.41
N TYR A 39 -4.26 13.85 -30.98
CA TYR A 39 -5.51 13.88 -30.23
C TYR A 39 -5.95 12.49 -29.77
N GLU A 40 -5.79 11.47 -30.61
CA GLU A 40 -6.04 10.07 -30.24
C GLU A 40 -5.22 9.66 -29.01
N ASN A 41 -3.91 9.92 -29.04
CA ASN A 41 -3.01 9.59 -27.93
C ASN A 41 -3.38 10.34 -26.63
N MET A 42 -3.64 11.64 -26.72
CA MET A 42 -4.08 12.44 -25.58
C MET A 42 -5.44 11.98 -25.02
N THR A 43 -6.34 11.52 -25.89
CA THR A 43 -7.67 11.05 -25.49
C THR A 43 -7.59 9.69 -24.81
N GLU A 44 -6.74 8.78 -25.27
CA GLU A 44 -6.49 7.50 -24.59
C GLU A 44 -5.87 7.69 -23.21
N GLU A 45 -4.90 8.60 -23.07
CA GLU A 45 -4.34 8.94 -21.76
C GLU A 45 -5.40 9.51 -20.82
N LEU A 46 -6.24 10.42 -21.33
CA LEU A 46 -7.32 11.02 -20.56
C LEU A 46 -8.37 9.98 -20.13
N LYS A 47 -8.77 9.05 -21.00
CA LYS A 47 -9.64 7.92 -20.63
C LYS A 47 -9.05 7.10 -19.49
N HIS A 48 -7.75 6.83 -19.54
CA HIS A 48 -7.09 6.09 -18.49
C HIS A 48 -7.13 6.87 -17.16
N MET A 49 -6.84 8.18 -17.18
CA MET A 49 -6.89 9.02 -15.98
C MET A 49 -8.31 9.15 -15.41
N LEU A 50 -9.32 9.28 -16.26
CA LEU A 50 -10.73 9.38 -15.90
C LEU A 50 -11.39 8.03 -15.62
N SER A 51 -10.64 6.93 -15.69
CA SER A 51 -11.17 5.61 -15.39
C SER A 51 -11.75 5.59 -13.96
N PRO A 52 -12.92 4.97 -13.75
CA PRO A 52 -13.56 4.95 -12.42
C PRO A 52 -12.66 4.38 -11.32
N GLN A 53 -11.69 3.53 -11.67
CA GLN A 53 -10.71 2.97 -10.74
C GLN A 53 -9.71 4.01 -10.20
N ARG A 54 -9.47 5.08 -10.98
CA ARG A 54 -8.58 6.19 -10.62
C ARG A 54 -9.34 7.43 -10.14
N ALA A 55 -10.67 7.37 -10.10
CA ALA A 55 -11.48 8.43 -9.53
C ALA A 55 -11.03 8.71 -8.08
N PRO A 56 -10.69 9.97 -7.74
CA PRO A 56 -10.19 10.33 -6.41
C PRO A 56 -11.11 9.83 -5.28
N GLU A 57 -12.43 9.90 -5.47
CA GLU A 57 -13.43 9.49 -4.49
C GLU A 57 -13.33 7.99 -4.19
N ARG A 58 -13.14 7.16 -5.22
CA ARG A 58 -12.98 5.71 -5.06
C ARG A 58 -11.68 5.37 -4.34
N LEU A 59 -10.58 6.06 -4.69
CA LEU A 59 -9.29 5.85 -4.04
C LEU A 59 -9.35 6.23 -2.56
N LEU A 60 -10.05 7.32 -2.22
CA LEU A 60 -10.29 7.73 -0.83
C LEU A 60 -11.13 6.70 -0.08
N GLN A 61 -12.22 6.20 -0.67
CA GLN A 61 -13.04 5.14 -0.06
C GLN A 61 -12.25 3.85 0.18
N LEU A 62 -11.37 3.48 -0.76
CA LEU A 62 -10.52 2.30 -0.61
C LEU A 62 -9.50 2.52 0.51
N ALA A 63 -8.88 3.70 0.58
CA ALA A 63 -7.96 4.05 1.65
C ALA A 63 -8.64 4.02 3.02
N ASP A 64 -9.85 4.57 3.13
CA ASP A 64 -10.67 4.57 4.34
C ASP A 64 -11.03 3.14 4.78
N SER A 65 -11.53 2.32 3.85
CA SER A 65 -11.84 0.91 4.13
C SER A 65 -10.62 0.10 4.56
N ASN A 66 -9.48 0.30 3.89
CA ASN A 66 -8.24 -0.38 4.24
C ASN A 66 -7.74 0.04 5.62
N LEU A 67 -7.83 1.34 5.95
CA LEU A 67 -7.46 1.86 7.25
C LEU A 67 -8.37 1.32 8.36
N GLY A 68 -9.67 1.22 8.11
CA GLY A 68 -10.62 0.63 9.04
C GLY A 68 -10.33 -0.84 9.35
N SER A 69 -10.00 -1.64 8.33
CA SER A 69 -9.58 -3.04 8.52
C SER A 69 -8.30 -3.12 9.36
N LEU A 70 -7.30 -2.31 9.01
CA LEU A 70 -6.01 -2.30 9.69
C LEU A 70 -6.14 -1.95 11.17
N VAL A 71 -6.94 -0.92 11.50
CA VAL A 71 -7.18 -0.53 12.91
C VAL A 71 -7.83 -1.67 13.70
N THR A 72 -8.79 -2.37 13.08
CA THR A 72 -9.47 -3.51 13.72
C THR A 72 -8.49 -4.66 14.00
N GLU A 73 -7.65 -4.99 13.01
CA GLU A 73 -6.62 -6.03 13.16
C GLU A 73 -5.56 -5.66 14.22
N MET A 74 -5.19 -4.37 14.29
CA MET A 74 -4.26 -3.88 15.32
C MET A 74 -4.84 -3.96 16.73
N ASP A 75 -6.13 -3.66 16.91
CA ASP A 75 -6.81 -3.78 18.20
C ASP A 75 -6.90 -5.25 18.65
N GLU A 76 -7.24 -6.16 17.73
CA GLU A 76 -7.25 -7.59 18.02
C GLU A 76 -5.85 -8.09 18.41
N LEU A 77 -4.82 -7.66 17.68
CA LEU A 77 -3.44 -8.02 17.99
C LEU A 77 -3.01 -7.50 19.37
N LEU A 78 -3.36 -6.27 19.72
CA LEU A 78 -3.08 -5.68 21.03
C LEU A 78 -3.76 -6.44 22.15
N SER A 79 -5.05 -6.79 21.98
CA SER A 79 -5.81 -7.60 22.93
C SER A 79 -5.14 -8.96 23.18
N ARG A 80 -4.75 -9.65 22.10
CA ARG A 80 -4.05 -10.93 22.17
C ARG A 80 -2.69 -10.81 22.84
N ALA A 81 -1.90 -9.79 22.50
CA ALA A 81 -0.58 -9.56 23.11
C ALA A 81 -0.70 -9.28 24.62
N THR A 82 -1.70 -8.50 25.02
CA THR A 82 -1.98 -8.20 26.44
C THR A 82 -2.34 -9.47 27.20
N LYS A 83 -3.21 -10.30 26.63
CA LYS A 83 -3.57 -11.60 27.22
C LYS A 83 -2.35 -12.51 27.38
N VAL A 84 -1.56 -12.67 26.32
CA VAL A 84 -0.33 -13.50 26.35
C VAL A 84 0.65 -12.99 27.41
N SER A 85 0.77 -11.67 27.57
CA SER A 85 1.60 -11.08 28.62
C SER A 85 1.12 -11.44 30.02
N ALA A 86 -0.19 -11.35 30.27
CA ALA A 86 -0.80 -11.73 31.55
C ALA A 86 -0.64 -13.24 31.83
N ASP A 87 -0.92 -14.09 30.85
CA ASP A 87 -0.75 -15.54 30.94
C ASP A 87 0.72 -15.91 31.22
N GLY A 88 1.67 -15.19 30.61
CA GLY A 88 3.11 -15.34 30.86
C GLY A 88 3.51 -14.97 32.28
N GLN A 89 2.99 -13.87 32.83
CA GLN A 89 3.24 -13.48 34.23
C GLN A 89 2.73 -14.54 35.21
N GLN A 90 1.52 -15.05 34.96
CA GLN A 90 0.95 -16.11 35.77
C GLN A 90 1.78 -17.39 35.70
N THR A 91 2.20 -17.78 34.50
CA THR A 91 3.03 -18.97 34.27
C THR A 91 4.37 -18.86 34.99
N ALA A 92 5.00 -17.67 34.99
CA ALA A 92 6.23 -17.42 35.73
C ALA A 92 6.02 -17.57 37.25
N ALA A 93 4.90 -17.06 37.78
CA ALA A 93 4.55 -17.21 39.19
C ALA A 93 4.25 -18.67 39.57
N ASP A 94 3.56 -19.42 38.70
CA ASP A 94 3.31 -20.85 38.87
C ASP A 94 4.62 -21.65 38.89
N ALA A 95 5.53 -21.38 37.93
CA ALA A 95 6.83 -22.04 37.85
C ALA A 95 7.68 -21.78 39.11
N GLU A 96 7.69 -20.55 39.63
CA GLU A 96 8.39 -20.21 40.87
C GLU A 96 7.81 -20.91 42.09
N ARG A 97 6.47 -21.04 42.17
CA ARG A 97 5.82 -21.84 43.22
C ARG A 97 6.21 -23.31 43.13
N SER A 98 6.19 -23.90 41.93
CA SER A 98 6.61 -25.28 41.73
C SER A 98 8.07 -25.51 42.08
N ARG A 99 8.97 -24.57 41.74
CA ARG A 99 10.38 -24.63 42.09
C ARG A 99 10.58 -24.69 43.61
N LYS A 100 9.96 -23.77 44.35
CA LYS A 100 10.01 -23.77 45.83
C LYS A 100 9.50 -25.06 46.43
N GLY A 101 8.36 -25.56 45.93
CA GLY A 101 7.81 -26.84 46.39
C GLY A 101 8.75 -28.03 46.15
N ALA A 102 9.49 -28.03 45.04
CA ALA A 102 10.50 -29.05 44.76
C ALA A 102 11.70 -28.95 45.71
N GLU A 103 12.16 -27.74 46.02
CA GLU A 103 13.25 -27.50 46.99
C GLU A 103 12.87 -27.95 48.41
N ASP A 104 11.66 -27.60 48.85
CA ASP A 104 11.13 -28.03 50.14
C ASP A 104 11.01 -29.56 50.23
N LEU A 105 10.54 -30.19 49.15
CA LEU A 105 10.43 -31.64 49.07
C LEU A 105 11.79 -32.33 49.09
N GLU A 106 12.79 -31.79 48.37
CA GLU A 106 14.15 -32.31 48.41
C GLU A 106 14.72 -32.26 49.83
N LEU A 107 14.56 -31.13 50.51
CA LEU A 107 15.04 -30.94 51.88
C LEU A 107 14.35 -31.91 52.85
N TYR A 108 13.04 -32.10 52.70
CA TYR A 108 12.29 -33.06 53.51
C TYR A 108 12.81 -34.50 53.32
N VAL A 109 13.02 -34.93 52.07
CA VAL A 109 13.54 -36.28 51.76
C VAL A 109 14.94 -36.47 52.33
N ARG A 110 15.84 -35.48 52.16
CA ARG A 110 17.20 -35.54 52.71
C ARG A 110 17.20 -35.67 54.23
N ASN A 111 16.41 -34.84 54.91
CA ASN A 111 16.33 -34.88 56.37
C ASN A 111 15.74 -36.20 56.89
N THR A 112 14.74 -36.74 56.18
CA THR A 112 14.14 -38.04 56.50
C THR A 112 15.16 -39.17 56.35
N LEU A 113 15.95 -39.15 55.28
CA LEU A 113 17.00 -40.15 55.05
C LEU A 113 18.07 -40.10 56.15
N LEU A 114 18.55 -38.90 56.48
CA LEU A 114 19.53 -38.72 57.57
C LEU A 114 19.00 -39.22 58.91
N ALA A 115 17.74 -38.93 59.24
CA ALA A 115 17.13 -39.43 60.46
C ALA A 115 17.06 -40.96 60.51
N ALA A 116 16.70 -41.59 59.39
CA ALA A 116 16.68 -43.05 59.28
C ALA A 116 18.08 -43.66 59.42
N GLU A 117 19.11 -43.07 58.80
CA GLU A 117 20.51 -43.51 58.93
C GLU A 117 21.00 -43.43 60.38
N VAL A 118 20.73 -42.32 61.09
CA VAL A 118 21.08 -42.17 62.50
C VAL A 118 20.43 -43.26 63.35
N GLN A 119 19.16 -43.57 63.08
CA GLN A 119 18.43 -44.58 63.83
C GLN A 119 18.97 -45.99 63.60
N ILE A 120 19.31 -46.35 62.35
CA ILE A 120 19.97 -47.62 62.02
C ILE A 120 21.33 -47.74 62.71
N ASN A 121 22.13 -46.67 62.68
CA ASN A 121 23.45 -46.66 63.33
C ASN A 121 23.36 -46.78 64.86
N HIS A 122 22.32 -46.21 65.47
CA HIS A 122 22.04 -46.38 66.89
C HIS A 122 21.65 -47.82 67.23
N GLU A 123 20.76 -48.45 66.44
CA GLU A 123 20.33 -49.84 66.64
C GLU A 123 21.44 -50.87 66.43
N THR A 124 22.40 -50.59 65.54
CA THR A 124 23.55 -51.48 65.27
C THR A 124 24.73 -51.31 66.23
N SER A 125 24.73 -50.27 67.07
CA SER A 125 25.76 -50.02 68.09
C SER A 125 25.39 -50.53 69.49
N LEU A 126 24.22 -51.15 69.63
CA LEU A 126 23.69 -51.82 70.84
C LEU A 126 23.87 -53.34 70.71
#